data_AF-A0AAV1E3Z1-F1
#
_entry.id   AF-A0AAV1E3Z1-F1
#
_cell.length_a   1.000
_cell.length_b   1.000
_cell.length_c   1.000
_cell.angle_alpha   90.00
_cell.angle_beta   90.00
_cell.angle_gamma   90.00
#
_symmetry.space_group_name_H-M   'P 1'
#
loop_
_entity.id
_entity.type
_entity.pdbx_description
1 polymer ?
#
loop_
_entity_poly.entity_id
_entity_poly.type
_entity_poly.pdbx_seq_one_letter_code
_entity_poly.pdbx_strand_id
1 'polypeptide(L)'
;MGHINFSYQNFQVTDTPGLLCISDEERNNLEKLTLAVLTHLPTAALYVHDLTRECGTSVSDQFVIYKKIKERKEGPDGAIRVLVKSSVGVDELKTRVHEMLASKVKTILSQNSSDQEQLEETRKWL
;
A
#
# COMPACT_ATOMS: atom_id res chain seq x y z
N MET A 1 12.81 -3.52 -2.42
CA MET A 1 12.48 -2.08 -2.48
C MET A 1 12.44 -1.67 -3.94
N GLY A 2 11.28 -1.29 -4.45
CA GLY A 2 11.10 -0.69 -5.77
C GLY A 2 10.74 0.79 -5.64
N HIS A 3 10.81 1.51 -6.75
CA HIS A 3 10.42 2.92 -6.81
C HIS A 3 9.45 3.09 -7.97
N ILE A 4 8.37 3.84 -7.73
CA ILE A 4 7.44 4.27 -8.77
C ILE A 4 7.45 5.79 -8.80
N ASN A 5 7.54 6.38 -9.98
CA ASN A 5 7.36 7.81 -10.17
C ASN A 5 5.93 8.06 -10.63
N PHE A 6 5.22 8.92 -9.92
CA PHE A 6 3.91 9.37 -10.35
C PHE A 6 3.74 10.84 -10.01
N SER A 7 3.35 11.63 -11.02
CA SER A 7 3.12 13.07 -10.92
C SER A 7 4.23 13.82 -10.16
N TYR A 8 5.47 13.62 -10.60
CA TYR A 8 6.67 14.26 -10.05
C TYR A 8 6.99 13.90 -8.58
N GLN A 9 6.28 12.93 -8.00
CA GLN A 9 6.61 12.33 -6.71
C GLN A 9 7.17 10.92 -6.88
N ASN A 10 8.16 10.59 -6.05
CA ASN A 10 8.72 9.25 -5.97
C ASN A 10 8.08 8.51 -4.79
N PHE A 11 7.45 7.38 -5.07
CA PHE A 11 6.92 6.48 -4.04
C PHE A 11 7.83 5.27 -3.93
N GLN A 12 8.15 4.88 -2.71
CA GLN A 12 8.85 3.65 -2.43
C GLN A 12 7.83 2.53 -2.22
N VAL A 13 8.04 1.43 -2.94
CA VAL A 13 7.23 0.23 -2.82
C VAL A 13 8.08 -0.85 -2.18
N THR A 14 7.62 -1.37 -1.07
CA THR A 14 8.35 -2.39 -0.31
C THR A 14 7.55 -3.67 -0.33
N ASP A 15 8.19 -4.76 -0.75
CA ASP A 15 7.64 -6.09 -0.53
C ASP A 15 7.95 -6.48 0.92
N THR A 16 6.92 -6.82 1.67
CA THR A 16 7.05 -7.22 3.07
C THR A 16 6.96 -8.74 3.16
N PRO A 17 7.88 -9.40 3.88
CA PRO A 17 7.74 -10.82 4.15
C PRO A 17 6.38 -11.12 4.79
N GLY A 18 5.75 -12.22 4.37
CA GLY A 18 4.41 -12.60 4.83
C GLY A 18 4.34 -12.78 6.34
N LEU A 19 3.21 -12.41 6.93
CA LEU A 19 2.95 -12.60 8.36
C LEU A 19 2.23 -13.93 8.59
N LEU A 20 2.74 -14.72 9.54
CA LEU A 20 2.08 -15.95 9.97
C LEU A 20 1.14 -15.70 11.16
N CYS A 21 0.18 -16.60 11.35
CA CYS A 21 -0.76 -16.57 12.48
C CYS A 21 -0.15 -17.25 13.72
N ILE A 22 0.96 -16.72 14.22
CA ILE A 22 1.66 -17.19 15.42
C ILE A 22 1.66 -16.09 16.50
N SER A 23 2.13 -16.42 17.71
CA SER A 23 2.23 -15.44 18.80
C SER A 23 3.32 -14.40 18.50
N ASP A 24 3.23 -13.22 19.10
CA ASP A 24 4.18 -12.13 18.81
C ASP A 24 5.60 -12.44 19.30
N GLU A 25 5.72 -13.27 20.35
CA GLU A 25 6.99 -13.73 20.90
C GLU A 25 7.73 -14.64 19.90
N GLU A 26 6.98 -15.52 19.23
CA GLU A 26 7.46 -16.51 18.27
C GLU A 26 7.79 -15.90 16.88
N ARG A 27 7.37 -14.66 16.63
CA ARG A 27 7.64 -13.97 15.36
C ARG A 27 9.14 -13.82 15.13
N ASN A 28 9.55 -14.10 13.89
CA ASN A 28 10.92 -13.86 13.48
C ASN A 28 11.20 -12.36 13.30
N ASN A 29 12.47 -12.00 13.13
CA ASN A 29 12.90 -10.61 13.01
C ASN A 29 12.32 -9.89 11.78
N LEU A 30 12.04 -10.62 10.68
CA LEU A 30 11.46 -10.05 9.47
C LEU A 30 9.97 -9.72 9.64
N GLU A 31 9.23 -10.57 10.34
CA GLU A 31 7.83 -10.30 10.69
C GLU A 31 7.72 -9.14 11.67
N LYS A 32 8.59 -9.10 12.70
CA LYS A 32 8.67 -7.97 13.65
C LYS A 32 8.98 -6.65 12.95
N LEU A 33 9.90 -6.66 11.97
CA LEU A 33 10.19 -5.49 11.15
C LEU A 33 8.98 -5.06 10.33
N THR A 34 8.23 -5.99 9.76
CA THR A 34 7.01 -5.71 8.99
C THR A 34 5.95 -5.01 9.86
N LEU A 35 5.74 -5.51 11.08
CA LEU A 35 4.84 -4.86 12.04
C LEU A 35 5.33 -3.46 12.41
N ALA A 36 6.63 -3.29 12.70
CA ALA A 36 7.20 -1.98 13.02
C ALA A 36 7.03 -0.97 11.88
N VAL A 37 7.18 -1.40 10.63
CA VAL A 37 6.94 -0.58 9.43
C VAL A 37 5.49 -0.11 9.36
N LEU A 38 4.53 -1.01 9.58
CA LEU A 38 3.11 -0.67 9.58
C LEU A 38 2.76 0.32 10.71
N THR A 39 3.36 0.15 11.89
CA THR A 39 3.05 0.99 13.06
C THR A 39 3.69 2.37 12.99
N HIS A 40 4.93 2.47 12.52
CA HIS A 40 5.74 3.68 12.70
C HIS A 40 5.97 4.50 11.43
N LEU A 41 5.79 3.90 10.24
CA LEU A 41 6.00 4.63 8.99
C LEU A 41 4.66 5.13 8.41
N PRO A 42 4.60 6.35 7.88
CA PRO A 42 3.45 6.87 7.16
C PRO A 42 3.36 6.17 5.79
N THR A 43 2.91 4.93 5.79
CA THR A 43 2.85 4.03 4.63
C THR A 43 1.42 3.84 4.18
N ALA A 44 1.24 3.47 2.91
CA ALA A 44 -0.01 2.88 2.43
C ALA A 44 0.16 1.35 2.45
N ALA A 45 -0.79 0.61 3.01
CA ALA A 45 -0.70 -0.85 3.13
C ALA A 45 -1.66 -1.55 2.16
N LEU A 46 -1.15 -2.60 1.50
CA LEU A 46 -1.91 -3.47 0.60
C LEU A 46 -1.96 -4.89 1.19
N TYR A 47 -3.14 -5.36 1.56
CA TYR A 47 -3.32 -6.72 2.09
C TYR A 47 -3.70 -7.68 1.00
N VAL A 48 -2.81 -8.62 0.71
CA VAL A 48 -2.93 -9.55 -0.41
C VAL A 48 -3.42 -10.90 0.09
N HIS A 49 -4.55 -11.37 -0.42
CA HIS A 49 -5.13 -12.67 -0.08
C HIS A 49 -5.08 -13.64 -1.27
N ASP A 50 -4.65 -14.87 -0.99
CA ASP A 50 -4.65 -15.97 -1.94
C ASP A 50 -5.76 -16.97 -1.60
N LEU A 51 -6.85 -16.93 -2.37
CA LEU A 51 -7.99 -17.84 -2.20
C LEU A 51 -7.74 -19.23 -2.79
N THR A 52 -6.67 -19.42 -3.56
CA THR A 52 -6.38 -20.72 -4.18
C THR A 52 -5.66 -21.69 -3.27
N ARG A 53 -5.18 -21.22 -2.11
CA ARG A 53 -4.45 -22.00 -1.10
C ARG A 53 -3.07 -22.50 -1.54
N GLU A 54 -2.54 -21.96 -2.65
CA GLU A 54 -1.19 -22.31 -3.12
C GLU A 54 -0.10 -21.67 -2.26
N CYS A 55 -0.41 -20.58 -1.53
CA CYS A 55 0.51 -19.92 -0.60
C CYS A 55 0.81 -20.71 0.68
N GLY A 56 0.22 -21.89 0.88
CA GLY A 56 0.45 -22.74 2.06
C GLY A 56 -0.29 -22.31 3.33
N THR A 57 -1.09 -21.25 3.29
CA THR A 57 -1.91 -20.77 4.42
C THR A 57 -3.41 -20.91 4.12
N SER A 58 -4.20 -21.37 5.10
CA SER A 58 -5.65 -21.50 4.93
C SER A 58 -6.33 -20.13 4.77
N VAL A 59 -7.46 -20.08 4.05
CA VAL A 59 -8.21 -18.82 3.84
C VAL A 59 -8.70 -18.24 5.18
N SER A 60 -9.08 -19.10 6.13
CA SER A 60 -9.46 -18.70 7.48
C SER A 60 -8.31 -18.02 8.23
N ASP A 61 -7.11 -18.60 8.19
CA ASP A 61 -5.96 -18.03 8.90
C ASP A 61 -5.55 -16.69 8.28
N GLN A 62 -5.56 -16.59 6.95
CA GLN A 62 -5.32 -15.33 6.26
C GLN A 62 -6.29 -14.23 6.73
N PHE A 63 -7.57 -14.56 6.92
CA PHE A 63 -8.57 -13.62 7.42
C PHE A 63 -8.34 -13.25 8.89
N VAL A 64 -7.96 -14.21 9.73
CA VAL A 64 -7.62 -13.97 11.15
C VAL A 64 -6.43 -13.03 11.27
N ILE A 65 -5.38 -13.22 10.47
CA ILE A 65 -4.20 -12.35 10.44
C ILE A 65 -4.61 -10.92 10.06
N TYR A 66 -5.37 -10.76 8.97
CA TYR A 66 -5.86 -9.44 8.55
C TYR A 66 -6.66 -8.74 9.65
N LYS A 67 -7.58 -9.47 10.30
CA LYS A 67 -8.42 -8.92 11.37
C LYS A 67 -7.55 -8.45 12.56
N LYS A 68 -6.57 -9.26 12.98
CA LYS A 68 -5.65 -8.90 14.07
C LYS A 68 -4.87 -7.62 13.78
N ILE A 69 -4.27 -7.49 12.58
CA ILE A 69 -3.47 -6.31 12.22
C ILE A 69 -4.37 -5.07 12.15
N LYS A 70 -5.56 -5.20 11.55
CA LYS A 70 -6.55 -4.11 11.48
C LYS A 70 -7.02 -3.66 12.86
N GLU A 71 -7.30 -4.59 13.77
CA GLU A 71 -7.73 -4.29 15.15
C GLU A 71 -6.65 -3.58 15.96
N ARG A 72 -5.38 -3.89 15.71
CA ARG A 72 -4.24 -3.22 16.34
C ARG A 72 -4.01 -1.80 15.83
N LYS A 73 -4.76 -1.37 14.80
CA LYS A 73 -4.54 -0.11 14.06
C LYS A 73 -3.09 0.00 13.58
N GLU A 74 -2.48 -1.14 13.26
CA GLU A 74 -1.16 -1.19 12.66
C GLU A 74 -1.34 -0.92 11.17
N GLY A 75 -0.76 0.17 10.70
CA GLY A 75 -0.95 0.69 9.35
C GLY A 75 -1.90 1.89 9.27
N PRO A 76 -1.97 2.54 8.10
CA PRO A 76 -2.76 3.75 7.88
C PRO A 76 -4.26 3.50 7.88
N ASP A 77 -5.03 4.51 8.30
CA ASP A 77 -6.46 4.57 8.01
C ASP A 77 -6.67 4.58 6.47
N GLY A 78 -7.40 3.59 5.96
CA GLY A 78 -7.68 3.44 4.53
C GLY A 78 -6.89 2.35 3.79
N ALA A 79 -6.19 1.45 4.51
CA ALA A 79 -5.51 0.29 3.91
C ALA A 79 -6.43 -0.52 2.97
N ILE A 80 -5.88 -0.91 1.82
CA ILE A 80 -6.63 -1.54 0.73
C ILE A 80 -6.44 -3.06 0.82
N ARG A 81 -7.54 -3.80 0.72
CA ARG A 81 -7.53 -5.27 0.69
C ARG A 81 -7.69 -5.74 -0.76
N VAL A 82 -6.79 -6.60 -1.23
CA VAL A 82 -6.78 -7.11 -2.60
C VAL A 82 -6.73 -8.63 -2.62
N LEU A 83 -7.54 -9.24 -3.49
CA LEU A 83 -7.62 -10.68 -3.70
C LEU A 83 -6.97 -11.00 -5.05
N VAL A 84 -5.79 -11.64 -5.04
CA VAL A 84 -4.93 -11.78 -6.23
C VAL A 84 -5.62 -12.54 -7.36
N LYS A 85 -6.24 -13.68 -7.05
CA LYS A 85 -6.64 -14.66 -8.07
C LYS A 85 -8.10 -14.53 -8.55
N SER A 86 -8.88 -13.63 -7.94
CA SER A 86 -10.26 -13.36 -8.39
C SER A 86 -10.38 -12.02 -9.13
N SER A 87 -9.30 -11.23 -9.25
CA SER A 87 -9.31 -9.81 -9.67
C SER A 87 -10.18 -8.87 -8.83
N VAL A 88 -10.89 -9.40 -7.81
CA VAL A 88 -11.72 -8.65 -6.88
C VAL A 88 -10.82 -7.73 -6.02
N GLY A 89 -11.17 -6.45 -6.00
CA GLY A 89 -10.42 -5.41 -5.29
C GLY A 89 -9.26 -4.82 -6.08
N VAL A 90 -8.90 -5.36 -7.24
CA VAL A 90 -7.85 -4.78 -8.10
C VAL A 90 -8.32 -3.44 -8.69
N ASP A 91 -9.56 -3.34 -9.13
CA ASP A 91 -10.09 -2.08 -9.65
C ASP A 91 -10.32 -1.04 -8.54
N GLU A 92 -10.75 -1.47 -7.35
CA GLU A 92 -10.80 -0.60 -6.17
C GLU A 92 -9.40 -0.09 -5.78
N LEU A 93 -8.39 -0.98 -5.82
CA LEU A 93 -6.99 -0.61 -5.61
C LEU A 93 -6.54 0.45 -6.63
N LYS A 94 -6.77 0.20 -7.92
CA LYS A 94 -6.40 1.15 -8.98
C LYS A 94 -7.06 2.51 -8.76
N THR A 95 -8.37 2.53 -8.48
CA THR A 95 -9.12 3.76 -8.24
C THR A 95 -8.58 4.52 -7.03
N ARG A 96 -8.43 3.87 -5.87
CA ARG A 96 -7.95 4.54 -4.65
C ARG A 96 -6.50 5.01 -4.77
N VAL A 97 -5.65 4.22 -5.43
CA VAL A 97 -4.28 4.65 -5.74
C VAL A 97 -4.32 5.89 -6.62
N HIS A 98 -5.12 5.88 -7.69
CA HIS A 98 -5.27 7.04 -8.57
C HIS A 98 -5.80 8.27 -7.83
N GLU A 99 -6.81 8.13 -6.96
CA GLU A 99 -7.37 9.21 -6.15
C GLU A 99 -6.37 9.76 -5.13
N MET A 100 -5.68 8.88 -4.39
CA MET A 100 -4.64 9.27 -3.43
C MET A 100 -3.53 10.06 -4.11
N LEU A 101 -3.09 9.57 -5.27
CA LEU A 101 -2.07 10.23 -6.05
C LEU A 101 -2.56 11.59 -6.58
N ALA A 102 -3.76 11.65 -7.17
CA ALA A 102 -4.35 12.90 -7.67
C ALA A 102 -4.56 13.95 -6.57
N SER A 103 -4.97 13.52 -5.37
CA SER A 103 -5.15 14.42 -4.21
C SER A 103 -3.82 15.04 -3.78
N LYS A 104 -2.74 14.25 -3.69
CA LYS A 104 -1.41 14.76 -3.33
C LYS A 104 -0.87 15.74 -4.37
N VAL A 105 -1.10 15.48 -5.65
CA VAL A 105 -0.73 16.40 -6.74
C VAL A 105 -1.45 17.73 -6.60
N LYS A 106 -2.75 17.72 -6.34
CA LYS A 106 -3.51 18.95 -6.14
C LYS A 106 -2.99 19.77 -4.96
N THR A 107 -2.62 19.11 -3.86
CA THR A 107 -2.01 19.76 -2.69
C THR A 107 -0.67 20.43 -3.05
N ILE A 108 0.21 19.75 -3.78
CA ILE A 108 1.50 20.31 -4.24
C ILE A 108 1.29 21.49 -5.19
N LEU A 109 0.40 21.33 -6.18
CA LEU A 109 0.12 22.38 -7.16
C LEU A 109 -0.52 23.62 -6.51
N SER A 110 -1.30 23.44 -5.44
CA SER A 110 -1.83 24.57 -4.65
C SER A 110 -0.77 25.28 -3.79
N GLN A 111 0.37 24.64 -3.54
CA GLN A 111 1.53 25.23 -2.84
C GLN A 111 2.50 25.92 -3.82
N ASN A 112 2.45 25.57 -5.11
CA ASN A 112 3.37 26.04 -6.15
C ASN A 112 2.70 26.96 -7.19
N SER A 113 1.97 27.98 -6.76
CA SER A 113 1.35 28.99 -7.65
C SER A 113 2.34 29.83 -8.49
N SER A 114 3.61 29.44 -8.61
CA SER A 114 4.61 29.96 -9.56
C SER A 114 4.84 29.08 -10.80
N ASP A 115 4.38 27.82 -10.82
CA ASP A 115 4.88 26.82 -11.78
C ASP A 115 3.96 26.58 -12.99
N GLN A 116 2.87 27.35 -13.13
CA GLN A 116 1.93 27.20 -14.24
C GLN A 116 2.56 27.45 -15.62
N GLU A 117 3.61 28.26 -15.69
CA GLU A 117 4.30 28.60 -16.94
C GLU A 117 5.16 27.43 -17.47
N GLN A 118 5.73 26.61 -16.58
CA GLN A 118 6.55 25.44 -16.95
C GLN A 118 5.70 24.24 -17.40
N LEU A 119 4.47 24.13 -16.91
CA LEU A 119 3.53 23.06 -17.28
C LEU A 119 3.01 23.22 -18.71
N GLU A 120 2.81 24.46 -19.18
CA GLU A 120 2.46 24.77 -20.57
C GLU A 120 3.61 24.39 -21.53
N GLU A 121 4.86 24.63 -21.13
CA GLU A 121 6.04 24.32 -21.95
C GLU A 121 6.29 22.80 -22.06
N THR A 122 6.02 22.05 -21.00
CA THR A 122 6.18 20.58 -20.96
C THR A 122 5.11 19.86 -21.78
N ARG A 123 3.89 20.42 -21.86
CA ARG A 123 2.80 19.92 -22.72
C ARG A 123 3.11 20.02 -24.22
N LYS A 124 4.09 20.83 -24.60
CA LYS A 124 4.51 21.02 -25.99
C LYS A 124 5.39 19.88 -26.52
N TRP A 125 5.87 18.99 -25.63
CA TRP A 125 6.80 17.89 -25.95
C TRP A 125 6.21 16.49 -25.74
N LEU A 126 4.92 16.39 -25.42
CA LEU A 126 4.15 15.14 -25.34
C LEU A 126 3.14 15.07 -26.50
#